data_AF-A0A6J7TWM5-F1
#
_entry.id   AF-A0A6J7TWM5-F1
#
_cell.length_a   1.000
_cell.length_b   1.000
_cell.length_c   1.000
_cell.angle_alpha   90.00
_cell.angle_beta   90.00
_cell.angle_gamma   90.00
#
_symmetry.space_group_name_H-M   'P 1'
#
loop_
_entity.id
_entity.type
_entity.pdbx_description
1 polymer ?
#
loop_
_entity_poly.entity_id
_entity_poly.type
_entity_poly.pdbx_seq_one_letter_code
_entity_poly.pdbx_strand_id
1 'polypeptide(L)' 'MSVVLPIVSNMIITCDTCAVRDIGCNDCVLTFLLTRPEKSEPHQSCEIPDSTAQAIDLLSSRGIVRPLRFNSAQGA' A
#
# COMPACT_ATOMS: atom_id res chain seq x y z
N MET A 1 4.99 17.72 -27.44
CA MET A 1 3.60 17.80 -26.95
C MET A 1 3.67 17.73 -25.44
N SER A 2 3.52 18.89 -24.79
CA SER A 2 3.72 19.05 -23.35
C SER A 2 2.46 18.59 -22.64
N VAL A 3 2.57 17.55 -21.80
CA VAL A 3 1.49 17.21 -20.88
C VAL A 3 1.44 18.32 -19.83
N VAL A 4 0.42 19.18 -19.93
CA VAL A 4 0.06 20.11 -18.87
C VAL A 4 -0.33 19.25 -17.68
N LEU A 5 0.59 19.08 -16.72
CA LEU A 5 0.31 18.43 -15.45
C LEU A 5 -0.81 19.22 -14.74
N PRO A 6 -1.99 18.63 -14.49
CA PRO A 6 -2.84 19.16 -13.44
C PRO A 6 -2.21 18.70 -12.13
N ILE A 7 -1.42 19.59 -11.54
CA ILE A 7 -1.56 20.10 -10.17
C ILE A 7 -2.66 19.38 -9.34
N VAL A 8 -2.52 18.10 -8.99
CA VAL A 8 -3.33 17.47 -7.95
C VAL A 8 -2.80 17.92 -6.58
N SER A 9 -2.89 19.23 -6.31
CA SER A 9 -2.34 19.84 -5.09
C SER A 9 -3.20 19.61 -3.84
N ASN A 10 -4.36 18.93 -3.92
CA ASN A 10 -5.13 18.55 -2.75
C ASN A 10 -6.19 17.47 -3.06
N MET A 11 -5.76 16.25 -3.39
CA MET A 11 -6.69 15.12 -3.42
C MET A 11 -6.92 14.63 -1.98
N ILE A 12 -7.95 15.18 -1.32
CA ILE A 12 -8.41 14.70 -0.02
C ILE A 12 -9.36 13.53 -0.27
N ILE A 13 -8.94 12.35 0.16
CA ILE A 13 -9.76 11.16 0.11
C ILE A 13 -10.74 11.19 1.30
N THR A 14 -12.03 11.42 1.03
CA THR A 14 -13.08 11.33 2.04
C THR A 14 -13.92 10.08 1.78
N CYS A 15 -14.13 9.27 2.83
CA CYS A 15 -14.98 8.10 2.67
C CYS A 15 -16.45 8.50 2.44
N ASP A 16 -16.91 9.70 2.84
CA ASP A 16 -18.33 10.10 2.82
C ASP A 16 -18.90 10.29 1.42
N THR A 17 -18.05 10.53 0.43
CA THR A 17 -18.42 10.62 -0.98
C THR A 17 -17.98 9.39 -1.77
N CYS A 18 -17.47 8.35 -1.10
CA CYS A 18 -16.99 7.13 -1.74
C CYS A 18 -18.17 6.29 -2.25
N ALA A 19 -18.29 6.16 -3.57
CA ALA A 19 -19.32 5.34 -4.21
C ALA A 19 -19.28 3.85 -3.80
N VAL A 20 -18.14 3.39 -3.27
CA VAL A 20 -17.92 2.00 -2.84
C VAL A 20 -18.24 1.78 -1.35
N ARG A 21 -18.50 2.86 -0.57
CA ARG A 21 -18.69 2.79 0.89
C ARG A 21 -19.77 1.78 1.30
N ASP A 22 -20.93 1.82 0.66
CA ASP A 22 -22.07 0.98 1.05
C ASP A 22 -22.11 -0.38 0.34
N ILE A 23 -21.25 -0.59 -0.66
CA ILE A 23 -21.28 -1.80 -1.50
C ILE A 23 -20.09 -2.74 -1.26
N GLY A 24 -18.98 -2.26 -0.69
CA GLY A 24 -17.78 -3.09 -0.57
C GLY A 24 -16.59 -2.41 0.10
N CYS A 25 -16.81 -1.49 1.05
CA CYS A 25 -15.72 -0.73 1.68
C CYS A 25 -14.63 -1.64 2.29
N ASN A 26 -15.00 -2.77 2.87
CA ASN A 26 -14.06 -3.69 3.52
C ASN A 26 -13.07 -4.36 2.54
N ASP A 27 -13.41 -4.43 1.25
CA ASP A 27 -12.55 -4.96 0.18
C ASP A 27 -11.91 -3.83 -0.68
N CYS A 28 -12.16 -2.57 -0.30
CA CYS A 28 -11.67 -1.43 -1.06
C CYS A 28 -10.19 -1.14 -0.74
N VAL A 29 -9.38 -0.87 -1.77
CA VAL A 29 -7.97 -0.45 -1.63
C VAL A 29 -7.79 0.78 -0.72
N LEU A 30 -8.84 1.61 -0.62
CA LEU A 30 -8.89 2.78 0.25
C LEU A 30 -8.82 2.41 1.73
N THR A 31 -9.39 1.29 2.15
CA THR A 31 -9.31 0.80 3.53
C THR A 31 -7.87 0.48 3.91
N PHE A 32 -7.11 -0.16 3.02
CA PHE A 32 -5.69 -0.40 3.24
C PHE A 32 -4.87 0.91 3.39
N LEU A 33 -5.23 1.95 2.63
CA LEU A 33 -4.50 3.23 2.64
C LEU A 33 -4.90 4.15 3.80
N LEU A 34 -6.16 4.10 4.23
CA LEU A 34 -6.73 5.00 5.25
C LEU A 34 -6.71 4.41 6.65
N THR A 35 -6.81 3.09 6.78
CA THR A 35 -6.65 2.40 8.06
C THR A 35 -5.17 2.34 8.38
N ARG A 36 -4.67 3.36 9.09
CA ARG A 36 -3.49 3.17 9.93
C ARG A 36 -3.95 2.29 11.08
N PRO A 37 -3.41 1.07 11.27
CA PRO A 37 -3.84 0.22 12.35
C PRO A 37 -3.74 1.01 13.65
N GLU A 38 -4.88 1.15 14.32
CA GLU A 38 -4.98 1.83 15.60
C GLU A 38 -3.90 1.22 16.52
N LYS A 39 -3.11 2.05 17.18
CA LYS A 39 -2.00 1.65 18.07
C LYS A 39 -2.45 0.81 19.29
N SER A 40 -3.71 0.40 19.34
CA SER A 40 -4.42 -0.13 20.51
C SER A 40 -4.72 -1.62 20.43
N GLU A 41 -4.71 -2.23 19.25
CA GLU A 41 -4.68 -3.69 19.14
C GLU A 41 -3.22 -4.12 18.91
N PRO A 42 -2.74 -5.23 19.51
CA PRO A 42 -1.46 -5.84 19.18
C PRO A 42 -1.56 -6.41 17.77
N HIS A 43 -1.63 -5.52 16.78
CA HIS A 43 -1.63 -5.84 15.37
C HIS A 43 -0.32 -6.54 15.11
N GLN A 44 -0.44 -7.85 14.89
CA GLN A 44 0.57 -8.69 14.28
C GLN A 44 1.20 -7.88 13.15
N SER A 45 2.44 -7.44 13.36
CA SER A 45 3.16 -6.66 12.38
C SER A 45 3.03 -7.42 11.07
N CYS A 46 2.35 -6.86 10.07
CA CYS A 46 2.32 -7.43 8.72
C CYS A 46 3.69 -7.18 8.09
N GLU A 47 4.71 -7.75 8.70
CA GLU A 47 6.08 -7.74 8.25
C GLU A 47 6.25 -8.89 7.28
N ILE A 48 6.87 -8.58 6.14
CA ILE A 48 7.30 -9.60 5.21
C ILE A 48 8.53 -10.25 5.84
N PRO A 49 8.49 -11.56 6.16
CA PRO A 49 9.64 -12.22 6.77
C PRO A 49 10.82 -12.22 5.79
N ASP A 50 12.05 -12.18 6.30
CA ASP A 50 13.27 -12.05 5.50
C ASP A 50 13.42 -13.14 4.43
N SER A 51 12.96 -14.36 4.72
CA SER A 51 12.94 -15.48 3.77
C SER A 51 12.06 -15.20 2.56
N THR A 52 10.93 -14.54 2.77
CA THR A 52 10.01 -14.16 1.70
C THR A 52 10.56 -12.96 0.92
N ALA A 53 11.18 -12.00 1.60
CA ALA A 53 11.85 -10.88 0.93
C ALA A 53 12.97 -11.37 0.00
N GLN A 54 13.78 -12.36 0.42
CA GLN A 54 14.79 -12.98 -0.43
C GLN A 54 14.19 -13.71 -1.64
N ALA A 55 13.07 -14.43 -1.45
CA ALA A 55 12.40 -15.09 -2.56
C ALA A 55 11.89 -14.06 -3.59
N ILE A 56 11.33 -12.93 -3.14
CA ILE A 56 10.89 -11.83 -4.00
C ILE A 56 12.09 -11.23 -4.75
N ASP A 57 13.25 -11.07 -4.11
CA ASP A 57 14.46 -10.57 -4.75
C ASP A 57 14.96 -11.50 -5.87
N LEU A 58 14.98 -12.81 -5.63
CA LEU A 58 15.33 -13.81 -6.66
C LEU A 58 14.38 -13.79 -7.84
N LEU A 59 13.08 -13.60 -7.61
CA LEU A 59 12.08 -13.49 -8.67
C LEU A 59 12.22 -12.15 -9.43
N SER A 60 12.52 -11.08 -8.71
CA SER A 60 12.72 -9.73 -9.25
C SER A 60 13.97 -9.67 -10.13
N SER A 61 15.09 -10.28 -9.71
CA SER A 61 16.33 -10.33 -10.50
C SER A 61 16.15 -11.03 -11.85
N ARG A 62 15.15 -11.92 -11.96
CA ARG A 62 14.76 -12.59 -13.22
C ARG A 62 13.62 -11.89 -13.97
N GLY A 63 13.16 -10.74 -13.49
CA GLY A 63 12.10 -9.95 -14.12
C GLY A 63 10.69 -10.54 -14.02
N ILE A 64 10.47 -11.51 -13.11
CA ILE A 64 9.18 -12.20 -12.95
C ILE A 64 8.20 -11.34 -12.14
N VAL A 65 8.72 -10.57 -11.17
CA VAL A 65 7.94 -9.67 -10.32
C VAL A 65 8.65 -8.32 -10.21
N ARG A 66 7.94 -7.30 -9.71
CA ARG A 66 8.54 -6.00 -9.36
C ARG A 66 9.34 -6.12 -8.06
N PRO A 67 10.44 -5.35 -7.90
CA PRO A 67 11.21 -5.35 -6.67
C PRO A 67 10.37 -4.84 -5.49
N LEU A 68 10.66 -5.37 -4.30
CA LEU A 68 10.00 -4.95 -3.08
C LEU A 68 10.34 -3.48 -2.78
N ARG A 69 9.31 -2.63 -2.67
CA ARG A 69 9.47 -1.17 -2.51
C ARG A 69 9.43 -0.69 -1.07
N PHE A 70 8.83 -1.48 -0.18
CA PHE A 70 8.63 -1.13 1.22
C PHE A 70 9.05 -2.33 2.07
N ASN A 71 10.30 -2.33 2.51
CA ASN A 71 10.79 -3.31 3.47
C ASN A 71 10.97 -2.61 4.82
N SER A 72 10.10 -2.91 5.78
CA SER A 72 10.17 -2.36 7.14
C SER A 72 11.47 -2.74 7.88
N ALA A 73 12.13 -3.84 7.46
CA ALA A 73 13.39 -4.29 8.05
C ALA A 73 14.63 -3.47 7.65
N GLN A 74 14.55 -2.60 6.63
CA GLN A 74 15.67 -1.76 6.17
C GLN A 74 15.72 -0.37 6.83
N GLY A 75 14.90 -0.14 7.85
CA GLY A 75 14.88 1.09 8.65
C GLY A 75 15.27 0.85 10.10
N ALA A 76 16.46 0.30 10.34
CA ALA A 76 17.12 0.27 11.64
C ALA A 76 18.64 0.42 11.45
#